data_AF-M9LD47-F1
#
_entry.id   AF-M9LD47-F1
#
_cell.length_a   1.000
_cell.length_b   1.000
_cell.length_c   1.000
_cell.angle_alpha   90.00
_cell.angle_beta   90.00
_cell.angle_gamma   90.00
#
_symmetry.space_group_name_H-M   'P 1'
#
loop_
_entity.id
_entity.type
_entity.pdbx_description
1 polymer ?
#
loop_
_entity_poly.entity_id
_entity_poly.type
_entity_poly.pdbx_seq_one_letter_code
_entity_poly.pdbx_strand_id
1 'polypeptide(L)'
;MSMKIQSFFRKQVVALLIAVVMLLQGAAAPIQAKEAQSPASSLYHIWAEKALVEGQNYGLFPLTWYQEEFMQPMSADKLQMLLQTTSQKIDALGLDKKQTAAVPTVRGDVTRGAVMQQLYAVLAQ
;
A
#
# COMPACT_ATOMS: atom_id res chain seq x y z
N MET A 1 -22.80 26.18 56.80
CA MET A 1 -23.23 25.74 55.44
C MET A 1 -22.58 24.39 55.16
N SER A 2 -23.37 23.32 54.96
CA SER A 2 -22.96 21.92 55.14
C SER A 2 -21.90 21.41 54.15
N MET A 3 -20.86 20.71 54.65
CA MET A 3 -19.75 20.08 53.87
C MET A 3 -20.22 19.22 52.68
N LYS A 4 -21.44 18.67 52.77
CA LYS A 4 -22.05 17.85 51.69
C LYS A 4 -22.37 18.68 50.45
N ILE A 5 -22.76 19.95 50.62
CA ILE A 5 -23.11 20.86 49.52
C ILE A 5 -21.84 21.29 48.78
N GLN A 6 -20.76 21.58 49.51
CA GLN A 6 -19.49 21.99 48.92
C GLN A 6 -18.80 20.87 48.11
N SER A 7 -18.87 19.62 48.59
CA SER A 7 -18.34 18.47 47.84
C SER A 7 -19.18 18.12 46.60
N PHE A 8 -20.50 18.34 46.63
CA PHE A 8 -21.37 18.17 45.48
C PHE A 8 -21.07 19.19 44.38
N PHE A 9 -20.95 20.47 44.74
CA PHE A 9 -20.54 21.53 43.81
C PHE A 9 -19.15 21.28 43.23
N ARG A 10 -18.18 20.82 44.04
CA ARG A 10 -16.83 20.49 43.54
C ARG A 10 -16.85 19.35 42.52
N LYS A 11 -17.68 18.32 42.73
CA LYS A 11 -17.83 17.20 41.77
C LYS A 11 -18.49 17.65 40.47
N GLN A 12 -19.49 18.53 40.53
CA GLN A 12 -20.13 19.08 39.33
C GLN A 12 -19.18 19.96 38.51
N VAL A 13 -18.35 20.78 39.16
CA VAL A 13 -17.34 21.60 38.48
C VAL A 13 -16.28 20.73 37.81
N VAL A 14 -15.82 19.66 38.46
CA VAL A 14 -14.85 18.72 37.88
C VAL A 14 -15.45 17.97 36.69
N ALA A 15 -16.70 17.52 36.79
CA ALA A 15 -17.39 16.85 35.69
C ALA A 15 -17.56 17.79 34.47
N LEU A 16 -17.90 19.06 34.72
CA LEU A 16 -18.01 20.08 33.67
C LEU A 16 -16.66 20.33 32.99
N LEU A 17 -15.57 20.43 33.76
CA LEU A 17 -14.22 20.60 33.21
C LEU A 17 -13.80 19.41 32.32
N ILE A 18 -14.08 18.18 32.75
CA ILE A 18 -13.77 16.98 31.96
C ILE A 18 -14.58 16.99 30.65
N ALA A 19 -15.86 17.33 30.70
CA ALA A 19 -16.71 17.41 29.51
C ALA A 19 -16.21 18.48 28.51
N VAL A 20 -15.78 19.65 29.00
CA VAL A 20 -15.20 20.71 28.17
C VAL A 20 -13.89 20.25 27.52
N VAL A 21 -13.01 19.58 28.27
CA VAL A 21 -11.75 19.05 27.73
C VAL A 21 -12.00 17.99 26.65
N MET A 22 -12.99 17.11 26.82
CA MET A 22 -13.35 16.11 25.80
C MET A 22 -13.90 16.76 24.53
N LEU A 23 -14.74 17.79 24.66
CA LEU A 23 -15.28 18.53 23.50
C LEU A 23 -14.19 19.29 22.74
N LEU A 24 -13.18 19.83 23.44
CA LEU A 24 -12.04 20.50 22.81
C LEU A 24 -11.11 19.51 22.07
N GLN A 25 -11.04 18.25 22.51
CA GLN A 25 -10.23 17.22 21.84
C GLN A 25 -10.94 16.57 20.63
N GLY A 26 -12.28 16.57 20.61
CA GLY A 26 -13.07 16.02 19.51
C GLY A 26 -13.06 16.83 18.21
N ALA A 27 -12.48 18.03 18.20
CA ALA A 27 -12.35 18.89 17.02
C ALA A 27 -11.10 18.59 16.17
N ALA A 28 -10.22 17.68 16.60
CA ALA A 28 -9.20 17.13 15.73
C ALA A 28 -9.90 16.22 14.72
N ALA A 29 -10.18 16.74 13.53
CA ALA A 29 -10.60 15.94 12.39
C ALA A 29 -9.69 14.70 12.31
N PRO A 30 -10.22 13.50 11.99
CA PRO A 30 -9.35 12.38 11.69
C PRO A 30 -8.38 12.88 10.63
N ILE A 31 -7.09 12.87 10.97
CA ILE A 31 -6.03 13.14 10.01
C ILE A 31 -6.13 11.95 9.05
N GLN A 32 -7.01 12.07 8.07
CA GLN A 32 -6.87 11.27 6.87
C GLN A 32 -5.49 11.64 6.38
N ALA A 33 -4.58 10.67 6.42
CA ALA A 33 -3.26 10.78 5.85
C ALA A 33 -3.47 11.06 4.35
N LYS A 34 -3.66 12.34 4.03
CA LYS A 34 -3.58 12.83 2.67
C LYS A 34 -2.11 12.65 2.37
N GLU A 35 -1.79 11.55 1.68
CA GLU A 35 -0.44 11.24 1.25
C GLU A 35 0.18 12.54 0.77
N ALA A 36 1.25 12.98 1.44
CA ALA A 36 1.94 14.17 1.03
C ALA A 36 2.31 13.93 -0.43
N GLN A 37 1.76 14.75 -1.35
CA GLN A 37 2.17 14.72 -2.73
C GLN A 37 3.65 15.08 -2.72
N SER A 38 4.49 14.03 -2.77
CA SER A 38 5.94 14.17 -2.83
C SER A 38 6.24 15.08 -4.02
N PRO A 39 7.12 16.07 -3.87
CA PRO A 39 7.41 17.00 -4.94
C PRO A 39 7.82 16.20 -6.17
N ALA A 40 7.16 16.48 -7.30
CA ALA A 40 7.22 15.75 -8.57
C ALA A 40 8.61 15.70 -9.25
N SER A 41 9.69 16.06 -8.54
CA SER A 41 11.07 16.05 -9.05
C SER A 41 11.93 14.91 -8.50
N SER A 42 11.51 14.22 -7.42
CA SER A 42 12.16 12.98 -7.00
C SER A 42 11.12 11.86 -6.88
N LEU A 43 11.26 10.84 -7.73
CA LEU A 43 10.39 9.66 -7.78
C LEU A 43 10.51 8.75 -6.53
N TYR A 44 11.46 9.06 -5.64
CA TYR A 44 11.56 8.55 -4.27
C TYR A 44 12.00 9.68 -3.33
N HIS A 45 11.74 9.54 -2.03
CA HIS A 45 12.16 10.54 -1.03
C HIS A 45 13.61 10.32 -0.61
N ILE A 46 14.34 11.40 -0.28
CA ILE A 46 15.76 11.38 0.16
C ILE A 46 16.03 10.36 1.29
N TRP A 47 15.08 10.11 2.20
CA TRP A 47 15.29 9.14 3.29
C TRP A 47 15.45 7.71 2.77
N ALA A 48 14.88 7.40 1.60
CA ALA A 48 14.92 6.08 1.00
C ALA A 48 16.21 5.84 0.18
N GLU A 49 16.97 6.90 -0.16
CA GLU A 49 18.12 6.81 -1.06
C GLU A 49 19.15 5.77 -0.59
N LYS A 50 19.51 5.81 0.70
CA LYS A 50 20.48 4.86 1.27
C LYS A 50 20.01 3.42 1.14
N ALA A 51 18.74 3.14 1.43
CA ALA A 51 18.17 1.80 1.34
C ALA A 51 18.08 1.30 -0.12
N LEU A 52 17.79 2.21 -1.06
CA LEU A 52 17.75 1.89 -2.49
C LEU A 52 19.15 1.60 -3.05
N VAL A 53 20.15 2.38 -2.66
CA VAL A 53 21.57 2.13 -3.00
C VAL A 53 22.04 0.79 -2.43
N GLU A 54 21.70 0.49 -1.17
CA GLU A 54 21.99 -0.81 -0.57
C GLU A 54 21.31 -1.95 -1.34
N GLY A 55 20.03 -1.80 -1.69
CA GLY A 55 19.32 -2.74 -2.57
C GLY A 55 20.05 -2.98 -3.88
N GLN A 56 20.47 -1.92 -4.58
CA GLN A 56 21.24 -2.03 -5.81
C GLN A 56 22.56 -2.79 -5.62
N ASN A 57 23.26 -2.56 -4.50
CA ASN A 57 24.49 -3.28 -4.16
C ASN A 57 24.26 -4.79 -3.95
N TYR A 58 23.06 -5.19 -3.54
CA TYR A 58 22.62 -6.59 -3.47
C TYR A 58 22.04 -7.13 -4.79
N GLY A 59 22.09 -6.35 -5.87
CA GLY A 59 21.47 -6.69 -7.16
C GLY A 59 19.95 -6.58 -7.16
N LEU A 60 19.36 -5.97 -6.12
CA LEU A 60 17.93 -5.71 -6.02
C LEU A 60 17.63 -4.36 -6.67
N PHE A 61 16.88 -4.40 -7.78
CA PHE A 61 16.32 -3.26 -8.53
C PHE A 61 17.28 -2.06 -8.79
N PRO A 62 17.76 -1.84 -10.03
CA PRO A 62 18.59 -0.69 -10.38
C PRO A 62 17.96 0.64 -9.96
N LEU A 63 18.78 1.60 -9.48
CA LEU A 63 18.31 2.94 -9.13
C LEU A 63 17.57 3.64 -10.29
N THR A 64 17.98 3.36 -11.53
CA THR A 64 17.34 3.89 -12.74
C THR A 64 15.87 3.50 -12.84
N TRP A 65 15.47 2.31 -12.34
CA TRP A 65 14.06 1.90 -12.37
C TRP A 65 13.19 2.85 -11.53
N TYR A 66 13.69 3.27 -10.37
CA TYR A 66 12.99 4.24 -9.52
C TYR A 66 12.94 5.63 -10.14
N GLN A 67 13.78 5.93 -11.14
CA GLN A 67 13.79 7.18 -11.89
C GLN A 67 12.94 7.12 -13.17
N GLU A 68 12.44 5.94 -13.52
CA GLU A 68 11.66 5.67 -14.72
C GLU A 68 10.23 5.24 -14.34
N GLU A 69 9.78 4.09 -14.80
CA GLU A 69 8.37 3.68 -14.72
C GLU A 69 8.02 2.89 -13.45
N PHE A 70 8.98 2.63 -12.55
CA PHE A 70 8.75 1.73 -11.41
C PHE A 70 7.66 2.21 -10.44
N MET A 71 7.50 3.52 -10.31
CA MET A 71 6.45 4.14 -9.49
C MET A 71 5.14 4.34 -10.25
N GLN A 72 5.11 4.05 -11.55
CA GLN A 72 3.91 4.21 -12.37
C GLN A 72 2.99 2.98 -12.22
N PRO A 73 1.66 3.18 -12.27
CA PRO A 73 0.73 2.07 -12.36
C PRO A 73 1.07 1.15 -13.54
N MET A 74 1.10 -0.15 -13.29
CA MET A 74 1.28 -1.14 -14.35
C MET A 74 0.08 -1.13 -15.28
N SER A 75 0.31 -1.02 -16.59
CA SER A 75 -0.76 -1.11 -17.58
C SER A 75 -1.26 -2.55 -17.74
N ALA A 76 -2.50 -2.71 -18.19
CA ALA A 76 -3.08 -4.02 -18.50
C ALA A 76 -2.25 -4.79 -19.53
N ASP A 77 -1.72 -4.10 -20.55
CA ASP A 77 -0.87 -4.71 -21.58
C ASP A 77 0.45 -5.25 -21.01
N LYS A 78 1.09 -4.52 -20.09
CA LYS A 78 2.30 -4.99 -19.40
C LYS A 78 2.02 -6.21 -18.55
N LEU A 79 0.88 -6.25 -17.84
CA LEU A 79 0.48 -7.43 -17.09
C LEU A 79 0.19 -8.62 -18.03
N GLN A 80 -0.51 -8.39 -19.14
CA GLN A 80 -0.82 -9.45 -20.11
C GLN A 80 0.46 -10.05 -20.71
N MET A 81 1.43 -9.20 -21.05
CA MET A 81 2.75 -9.60 -21.53
C MET A 81 3.52 -10.41 -20.48
N LEU A 82 3.48 -9.99 -19.21
CA LEU A 82 4.10 -10.71 -18.09
C LEU A 82 3.51 -12.12 -17.93
N LEU A 83 2.19 -12.26 -17.98
CA LEU A 83 1.51 -13.55 -17.85
C LEU A 83 1.86 -14.49 -19.01
N GLN A 84 1.84 -13.98 -20.25
CA GLN A 84 2.19 -14.77 -21.45
C GLN A 84 3.65 -15.22 -21.41
N THR A 85 4.57 -14.32 -21.11
CA THR A 85 6.01 -14.63 -21.07
C THR A 85 6.32 -15.63 -19.94
N THR A 86 5.65 -15.48 -18.79
CA THR A 86 5.78 -16.44 -17.68
C THR A 86 5.30 -17.83 -18.08
N SER A 87 4.11 -17.92 -18.71
CA SER A 87 3.58 -19.20 -19.19
C SER A 87 4.52 -19.86 -20.22
N GLN A 88 5.03 -19.10 -21.19
CA GLN A 88 6.01 -19.61 -22.16
C GLN A 88 7.29 -20.14 -21.51
N LYS A 89 7.79 -19.46 -20.46
CA LYS A 89 8.98 -19.91 -19.71
C LYS A 89 8.71 -21.20 -18.95
N ILE A 90 7.53 -21.36 -18.37
CA ILE A 90 7.13 -22.61 -17.69
C ILE A 90 7.03 -23.73 -18.72
N ASP A 91 6.44 -23.46 -19.89
CA ASP A 91 6.29 -24.43 -20.98
C ASP A 91 7.65 -24.93 -21.48
N ALA A 92 8.64 -24.03 -21.55
CA ALA A 92 10.01 -24.37 -21.92
C ALA A 92 10.72 -25.32 -20.94
N LEU A 93 10.18 -25.53 -19.73
CA LEU A 93 10.72 -26.49 -18.76
C LEU A 93 10.37 -27.95 -19.12
N GLY A 94 9.42 -28.18 -20.03
CA GLY A 94 9.02 -29.52 -20.46
C GLY A 94 8.37 -30.36 -19.36
N LEU A 95 7.79 -29.72 -18.34
CA LEU A 95 7.10 -30.39 -17.23
C LEU A 95 5.68 -30.81 -17.65
N ASP A 96 5.21 -31.91 -17.05
CA ASP A 96 3.83 -32.35 -17.22
C ASP A 96 2.86 -31.35 -16.55
N LYS A 97 1.99 -30.75 -17.37
CA LYS A 97 0.96 -29.81 -16.89
C LYS A 97 -0.19 -30.58 -16.24
N LYS A 98 -0.72 -30.05 -15.14
CA LYS A 98 -1.90 -30.63 -14.49
C LYS A 98 -3.16 -30.40 -15.34
N GLN A 99 -3.22 -29.28 -16.06
CA GLN A 99 -4.34 -28.85 -16.88
C GLN A 99 -3.83 -28.04 -18.09
N THR A 100 -4.52 -28.11 -19.22
CA THR A 100 -4.30 -27.18 -20.33
C THR A 100 -4.98 -25.84 -20.02
N ALA A 101 -4.54 -25.15 -18.97
CA ALA A 101 -5.12 -23.86 -18.61
C ALA A 101 -4.61 -22.78 -19.58
N ALA A 102 -5.53 -22.05 -20.20
CA ALA A 102 -5.19 -20.89 -21.00
C ALA A 102 -4.68 -19.75 -20.11
N VAL A 103 -3.71 -18.98 -20.61
CA VAL A 103 -3.21 -17.78 -19.91
C VAL A 103 -4.39 -16.83 -19.63
N PRO A 104 -4.56 -16.34 -18.39
CA PRO A 104 -5.63 -15.42 -18.06
C PRO A 104 -5.62 -14.17 -18.95
N THR A 105 -6.81 -13.75 -19.40
CA THR A 105 -6.98 -12.46 -20.08
C THR A 105 -7.12 -11.34 -19.04
N VAL A 106 -6.26 -10.33 -19.13
CA VAL A 106 -6.33 -9.14 -18.28
C VAL A 106 -7.50 -8.27 -18.75
N ARG A 107 -8.41 -7.92 -17.83
CA ARG A 107 -9.53 -7.01 -18.08
C ARG A 107 -9.66 -6.03 -16.92
N GLY A 108 -9.91 -4.76 -17.22
CA GLY A 108 -10.13 -3.71 -16.21
C GLY A 108 -8.84 -3.27 -15.50
N ASP A 109 -9.01 -2.71 -14.30
CA ASP A 109 -7.93 -2.10 -13.53
C ASP A 109 -6.94 -3.14 -12.99
N VAL A 110 -5.65 -2.82 -13.07
CA VAL A 110 -4.57 -3.66 -12.53
C VAL A 110 -4.41 -3.40 -11.05
N THR A 111 -4.94 -4.31 -10.23
CA THR A 111 -4.75 -4.30 -8.77
C THR A 111 -3.71 -5.32 -8.34
N ARG A 112 -3.08 -5.10 -7.18
CA ARG A 112 -2.11 -6.05 -6.60
C ARG A 112 -2.72 -7.46 -6.43
N GLY A 113 -3.99 -7.53 -6.00
CA GLY A 113 -4.71 -8.78 -5.84
C GLY A 113 -4.92 -9.50 -7.18
N ALA A 114 -5.33 -8.77 -8.22
CA ALA A 114 -5.51 -9.33 -9.55
C ALA A 114 -4.18 -9.87 -10.13
N VAL A 115 -3.08 -9.14 -9.98
CA VAL A 115 -1.74 -9.58 -10.41
C VAL A 115 -1.37 -10.92 -9.77
N MET A 116 -1.52 -11.03 -8.44
CA MET A 116 -1.16 -12.26 -7.71
C MET A 116 -2.04 -13.45 -8.12
N GLN A 117 -3.35 -13.23 -8.24
CA GLN A 117 -4.28 -14.29 -8.65
C GLN A 117 -4.00 -14.79 -10.07
N GLN A 118 -3.73 -13.88 -11.01
CA GLN A 118 -3.47 -14.23 -12.41
C GLN A 118 -2.11 -14.93 -12.58
N LEU A 119 -1.07 -14.48 -11.87
CA LEU A 119 0.22 -15.19 -11.85
C LEU A 119 0.10 -16.58 -11.24
N TYR A 120 -0.65 -16.71 -10.14
CA TYR A 120 -0.91 -18.02 -9.55
C TYR A 120 -1.65 -18.95 -10.52
N ALA A 121 -2.63 -18.44 -11.26
CA ALA A 121 -3.35 -19.23 -12.26
C ALA A 121 -2.41 -19.76 -13.36
N VAL A 122 -1.42 -18.97 -13.80
CA VAL A 122 -0.38 -19.44 -14.74
C VAL A 122 0.51 -20.53 -14.13
N LEU A 123 0.84 -20.44 -12.83
CA LEU A 123 1.63 -21.47 -12.15
C LEU A 123 0.85 -22.76 -11.85
N ALA A 124 -0.48 -22.66 -11.73
CA ALA A 124 -1.35 -23.79 -11.44
C ALA A 124 -1.74 -24.61 -12.67
N GLN A 125 -1.23 -24.24 -13.86
CA GLN A 125 -1.39 -24.99 -15.11
C GLN A 125 -0.74 -26.38 -15.04
#